data_AF-A0A0U5L6N6-F1
#
_entry.id   AF-A0A0U5L6N6-F1
#
_cell.length_a   1.000
_cell.length_b   1.000
_cell.length_c   1.000
_cell.angle_alpha   90.00
_cell.angle_beta   90.00
_cell.angle_gamma   90.00
#
_symmetry.space_group_name_H-M   'P 1'
#
loop_
_entity.id
_entity.type
_entity.pdbx_description
1 polymer ?
#
loop_
_entity_poly.entity_id
_entity_poly.type
_entity_poly.pdbx_seq_one_letter_code
_entity_poly.pdbx_strand_id
1 'polypeptide(L)' 'MRNIETHYYTADVEAMTAMLNKARSEERRDRALVVSARLAELAVHVHQQGLNGIEAAELIRREAERYGNESRELH' A
#
# COMPACT_ATOMS: atom_id res chain seq x y z
N MET A 1 2.01 -50.96 -9.79
CA MET A 1 1.04 -49.86 -9.66
C MET A 1 1.36 -49.12 -8.38
N ARG A 2 1.65 -47.81 -8.44
CA ARG A 2 2.00 -47.01 -7.27
C ARG A 2 0.73 -46.29 -6.81
N ASN A 3 0.32 -46.53 -5.56
CA ASN A 3 -0.87 -45.94 -4.97
C ASN A 3 -0.65 -44.43 -4.88
N ILE A 4 -1.47 -43.62 -5.55
CA ILE A 4 -1.49 -42.17 -5.36
C ILE A 4 -2.51 -41.91 -4.26
N GLU A 5 -2.02 -41.60 -3.06
CA GLU A 5 -2.85 -41.17 -1.94
C GLU A 5 -3.10 -39.67 -2.06
N THR A 6 -4.35 -39.32 -2.38
CA THR A 6 -4.80 -37.93 -2.42
C THR A 6 -5.04 -37.45 -0.99
N HIS A 7 -4.07 -36.76 -0.39
CA HIS A 7 -4.27 -36.10 0.90
C HIS A 7 -5.08 -34.81 0.71
N TYR A 8 -6.30 -34.79 1.24
CA TYR A 8 -7.10 -33.56 1.32
C TYR A 8 -6.62 -32.71 2.49
N TYR A 9 -5.95 -31.60 2.17
CA TYR A 9 -5.33 -30.71 3.16
C TYR A 9 -6.18 -29.45 3.39
N THR A 10 -7.44 -29.64 3.76
CA THR A 10 -8.39 -28.53 4.02
C THR A 10 -7.91 -27.58 5.12
N ALA A 11 -7.23 -28.10 6.16
CA ALA A 11 -6.67 -27.31 7.25
C ALA A 11 -5.47 -26.41 6.84
N ASP A 12 -4.64 -26.83 5.88
CA ASP A 12 -3.53 -26.00 5.36
C ASP A 12 -4.08 -24.90 4.46
N VAL A 13 -5.14 -25.17 3.69
CA VAL A 13 -5.74 -24.14 2.83
C VAL A 13 -6.31 -23.01 3.69
N GLU A 14 -6.96 -23.33 4.81
CA GLU A 14 -7.46 -22.31 5.75
C GLU A 14 -6.32 -21.55 6.41
N ALA A 15 -5.29 -22.25 6.91
CA ALA A 15 -4.12 -21.62 7.51
C ALA A 15 -3.34 -20.72 6.53
N MET A 16 -3.17 -21.17 5.28
CA MET A 16 -2.54 -20.41 4.21
C MET A 16 -3.39 -19.19 3.82
N THR A 17 -4.71 -19.34 3.73
CA THR A 17 -5.62 -18.22 3.45
C THR A 17 -5.57 -17.17 4.56
N ALA A 18 -5.51 -17.60 5.83
CA ALA A 18 -5.33 -16.71 6.96
C ALA A 18 -3.99 -15.95 6.90
N MET A 19 -2.90 -16.64 6.56
CA MET A 19 -1.58 -16.01 6.37
C MET A 19 -1.59 -14.99 5.23
N LEU A 20 -2.18 -15.32 4.08
CA LEU A 20 -2.29 -14.40 2.94
C LEU A 20 -3.13 -13.15 3.28
N ASN A 21 -4.23 -13.33 3.99
CA ASN A 21 -5.08 -12.21 4.43
C ASN A 21 -4.35 -11.31 5.42
N LYS A 22 -3.59 -11.90 6.35
CA LYS A 22 -2.75 -11.14 7.28
C LYS A 22 -1.70 -10.33 6.54
N ALA A 23 -0.94 -10.97 5.65
CA ALA A 23 0.10 -10.30 4.86
C ALA A 23 -0.47 -9.13 4.02
N ARG A 24 -1.61 -9.33 3.35
CA ARG A 24 -2.32 -8.26 2.62
C ARG A 24 -2.76 -7.12 3.53
N SER A 25 -3.24 -7.42 4.73
CA SER A 25 -3.63 -6.38 5.70
C SER A 25 -2.42 -5.61 6.20
N GLU A 26 -1.29 -6.27 6.45
CA GLU A 26 -0.05 -5.63 6.90
C GLU A 26 0.49 -4.71 5.81
N GLU A 27 0.60 -5.20 4.57
CA GLU A 27 0.99 -4.40 3.41
C GLU A 27 0.10 -3.15 3.24
N ARG A 28 -1.23 -3.30 3.37
CA ARG A 28 -2.15 -2.16 3.24
C ARG A 28 -1.94 -1.13 4.36
N ARG A 29 -1.65 -1.58 5.58
CA ARG A 29 -1.35 -0.67 6.70
C ARG A 29 -0.03 0.05 6.47
N ASP A 30 1.01 -0.66 6.06
CA ASP A 30 2.33 -0.08 5.80
C ASP A 30 2.26 0.96 4.68
N ARG A 31 1.56 0.65 3.58
CA ARG A 31 1.29 1.61 2.50
C ARG A 31 0.54 2.84 3.00
N ALA A 32 -0.50 2.67 3.82
CA ALA A 32 -1.25 3.79 4.40
C ALA A 32 -0.39 4.65 5.33
N LEU A 33 0.50 4.04 6.11
CA LEU A 33 1.43 4.73 7.00
C LEU A 33 2.39 5.61 6.20
N VAL A 34 3.02 5.08 5.15
CA VAL A 34 3.93 5.83 4.28
C VAL A 34 3.23 7.03 3.65
N VAL A 35 2.03 6.82 3.10
CA VAL A 35 1.24 7.92 2.50
C VAL A 35 0.91 8.99 3.54
N SER A 36 0.49 8.60 4.75
CA SER A 36 0.14 9.54 5.81
C SER A 36 1.33 10.38 6.28
N ALA A 37 2.50 9.77 6.45
CA ALA A 37 3.73 10.45 6.84
C ALA A 37 4.11 11.50 5.80
N ARG A 38 4.02 11.12 4.52
CA ARG A 38 4.37 12.00 3.42
C ARG A 38 3.38 13.14 3.22
N LEU A 39 2.08 12.93 3.47
CA LEU A 39 1.10 14.03 3.53
C LEU A 39 1.44 15.05 4.64
N ALA A 40 1.94 14.58 5.79
CA ALA A 40 2.38 15.46 6.86
C ALA A 40 3.63 16.27 6.47
N GLU A 41 4.63 15.63 5.82
CA GLU A 41 5.79 16.33 5.26
C GLU A 41 5.38 17.40 4.26
N LEU A 42 4.42 17.09 3.40
CA LEU A 42 3.91 17.99 2.38
C LEU A 42 3.23 19.22 3.00
N ALA A 43 2.43 19.03 4.05
CA ALA A 43 1.82 20.12 4.80
C ALA A 43 2.86 21.01 5.49
N VAL A 44 3.89 20.41 6.08
CA VAL A 44 5.02 21.15 6.68
C VAL A 44 5.74 21.96 5.61
N HIS A 45 6.00 21.38 4.43
CA HIS A 45 6.65 22.07 3.33
C HIS A 45 5.83 23.26 2.82
N VAL A 46 4.53 23.08 2.61
CA VAL A 46 3.60 24.16 2.23
C VAL A 46 3.67 25.32 3.24
N HIS A 47 3.67 25.00 4.54
CA HIS A 47 3.75 26.00 5.59
C HIS A 47 5.11 26.72 5.64
N GLN A 48 6.22 25.97 5.60
CA GLN A 48 7.57 26.51 5.69
C GLN A 48 7.95 27.39 4.49
N GLN A 49 7.47 27.04 3.30
CA GLN A 49 7.73 27.80 2.07
C GLN A 49 6.72 28.93 1.85
N GLY A 50 5.68 29.04 2.70
CA GLY A 50 4.64 30.06 2.55
C GLY A 50 3.86 29.92 1.24
N LEU A 51 3.69 28.69 0.75
CA LEU A 51 3.03 28.45 -0.55
C LEU A 51 1.59 28.93 -0.52
N ASN A 52 1.17 29.57 -1.61
CA ASN A 52 -0.22 29.95 -1.78
C ASN A 52 -1.09 28.74 -2.15
N GLY A 53 -2.42 28.92 -2.16
CA GLY A 53 -3.36 27.83 -2.42
C GLY A 53 -3.17 27.14 -3.78
N ILE A 54 -2.73 27.87 -4.81
CA ILE A 54 -2.46 27.31 -6.14
C ILE A 54 -1.22 26.43 -6.11
N GLU A 55 -0.14 26.92 -5.50
CA GLU A 55 1.13 26.17 -5.37
C GLU A 55 0.95 24.91 -4.52
N ALA A 56 0.22 25.01 -3.41
CA ALA A 56 -0.10 23.87 -2.57
C ALA A 56 -0.94 22.83 -3.33
N ALA A 57 -1.95 23.25 -4.11
CA ALA A 57 -2.77 22.36 -4.91
C ALA A 57 -1.95 21.63 -6.00
N GLU A 58 -1.05 22.34 -6.68
CA GLU A 58 -0.16 21.75 -7.68
C GLU A 58 0.81 20.74 -7.06
N LEU A 59 1.33 21.04 -5.89
CA LEU A 59 2.23 20.15 -5.17
C LEU A 59 1.50 18.86 -4.72
N ILE A 60 0.28 18.98 -4.20
CA ILE A 60 -0.59 17.83 -3.89
C ILE A 60 -0.90 17.01 -5.15
N ARG A 61 -1.19 17.66 -6.29
CA ARG A 61 -1.48 16.98 -7.56
C ARG A 61 -0.29 16.13 -8.02
N ARG A 62 0.93 16.67 -7.98
CA ARG A 62 2.15 15.94 -8.33
C ARG A 62 2.41 14.77 -7.40
N GLU A 63 2.15 14.95 -6.11
CA GLU A 63 2.27 13.88 -5.12
C GLU A 63 1.27 12.74 -5.39
N ALA A 64 0.03 13.09 -5.73
CA ALA A 64 -1.01 12.12 -6.11
C ALA A 64 -0.66 11.38 -7.41
N GLU A 65 -0.09 12.07 -8.40
CA GLU A 65 0.42 11.44 -9.62
C GLU A 65 1.55 10.46 -9.33
N ARG A 66 2.47 10.82 -8.43
CA ARG A 66 3.55 9.91 -8.02
C ARG A 66 2.99 8.63 -7.41
N TYR A 67 2.06 8.72 -6.46
CA TYR A 67 1.41 7.53 -5.89
C TYR A 67 0.61 6.73 -6.93
N GLY A 68 -0.05 7.42 -7.86
CA GLY A 68 -0.73 6.77 -8.98
C GLY A 68 0.23 5.95 -9.83
N ASN A 69 1.42 6.47 -10.11
CA ASN A 69 2.45 5.77 -10.88
C ASN A 69 3.04 4.59 -10.09
N GLU A 70 3.44 4.82 -8.83
CA GLU A 70 3.95 3.76 -7.93
C GLU A 70 2.94 2.61 -7.79
N SER A 71 1.64 2.91 -7.76
CA SER A 71 0.60 1.87 -7.67
C SER A 71 0.52 0.97 -8.91
N ARG A 72 0.94 1.46 -10.09
CA ARG A 72 0.91 0.74 -11.37
C ARG A 72 2.19 -0.02 -11.67
N GLU A 73 3.32 0.41 -11.12
CA GLU A 73 4.62 -0.27 -11.27
C GLU A 73 4.73 -1.56 -10.42
N LEU A 74 3.82 -1.77 -9.47
CA LEU A 74 3.78 -2.95 -8.59
C LEU A 74 3.09 -4.18 -9.22
N HIS A 75 3.03 -4.30 -10.56
CA HIS A 75 2.40 -5.40 -11.30
C HIS A 75 3.37 -6.00 -12.33
#